data_AF-A0A6B2ULZ6-F1
#
_entry.id   AF-A0A6B2ULZ6-F1
#
_cell.length_a   1.000
_cell.length_b   1.000
_cell.length_c   1.000
_cell.angle_alpha   90.00
_cell.angle_beta   90.00
_cell.angle_gamma   90.00
#
_symmetry.space_group_name_H-M   'P 1'
#
loop_
_entity.id
_entity.type
_entity.pdbx_description
1 polymer ?
#
loop_
_entity_poly.entity_id
_entity_poly.type
_entity_poly.pdbx_seq_one_letter_code
_entity_poly.pdbx_strand_id
1 'polypeptide(L)' 'AGLKDDDNMANSTVPSFSIGTSSPSVIRMAGAYATFAASGQQREPFSVTQVKKLGKVMYQHETVTKRAFDNDV' A
#
# COMPACT_ATOMS: atom_id res chain seq x y z
N ALA A 1 -0.18 7.39 -1.97
CA ALA A 1 0.05 7.07 -0.55
C ALA A 1 -0.58 5.71 -0.15
N GLY A 2 -0.32 4.63 -0.88
CA GLY A 2 -0.79 3.28 -0.50
C GLY A 2 -2.29 2.95 -0.66
N LEU A 3 -3.17 3.95 -0.77
CA LEU A 3 -4.58 3.76 -1.10
C LEU A 3 -4.78 3.71 -2.62
N LYS A 4 -5.62 2.77 -3.08
CA LYS A 4 -5.97 2.60 -4.48
C LYS A 4 -7.22 3.43 -4.76
N ASP A 5 -7.22 4.16 -5.86
CA ASP A 5 -8.42 4.86 -6.35
C ASP A 5 -9.34 3.79 -6.99
N ASP A 6 -10.30 3.30 -6.23
CA ASP A 6 -11.29 2.29 -6.62
C ASP A 6 -12.67 2.62 -6.01
N ASP A 7 -13.68 1.78 -6.25
CA ASP A 7 -15.07 1.99 -5.80
C ASP A 7 -15.23 2.19 -4.28
N ASN A 8 -14.19 1.90 -3.48
CA ASN A 8 -14.20 2.10 -2.04
C ASN A 8 -13.72 3.50 -1.63
N MET A 9 -13.10 4.25 -2.54
CA MET A 9 -12.69 5.63 -2.32
C MET A 9 -13.78 6.59 -2.76
N ALA A 10 -14.07 7.59 -1.91
CA ALA A 10 -14.83 8.75 -2.34
C ALA A 10 -14.04 9.50 -3.43
N ASN A 11 -14.75 10.20 -4.30
CA ASN A 11 -14.12 11.01 -5.34
C ASN A 11 -13.19 12.06 -4.70
N SER A 12 -11.91 12.02 -5.05
CA SER A 12 -10.87 12.92 -4.49
C SER A 12 -11.07 14.40 -4.83
N THR A 13 -11.98 14.72 -5.77
CA THR A 13 -12.28 16.11 -6.18
C THR A 13 -13.41 16.77 -5.41
N VAL A 14 -14.16 16.03 -4.58
CA VAL A 14 -15.23 16.63 -3.76
C VAL A 14 -14.69 17.06 -2.39
N PRO A 15 -15.19 18.18 -1.81
CA PRO A 15 -14.70 18.66 -0.50
C PRO A 15 -14.85 17.64 0.64
N SER A 16 -15.82 16.74 0.54
CA SER A 16 -16.09 15.70 1.55
C SER A 16 -15.05 14.57 1.56
N PHE A 17 -14.12 14.53 0.60
CA PHE A 17 -13.06 13.54 0.56
C PHE A 17 -12.13 13.65 1.78
N SER A 18 -11.71 14.88 2.10
CA SER A 18 -10.76 15.14 3.19
C SER A 18 -11.31 14.82 4.58
N ILE A 19 -12.64 14.75 4.74
CA ILE A 19 -13.29 14.38 6.01
C ILE A 19 -13.56 12.87 6.13
N GLY A 20 -13.05 12.05 5.20
CA GLY A 20 -13.00 10.59 5.37
C GLY A 20 -14.27 9.84 4.96
N THR A 21 -14.96 10.27 3.92
CA THR A 21 -16.14 9.56 3.38
C THR A 21 -15.78 8.24 2.63
N SER A 22 -14.49 7.94 2.48
CA SER A 22 -13.96 6.71 1.88
C SER A 22 -13.96 5.53 2.86
N SER A 23 -14.11 4.30 2.35
CA SER A 23 -14.10 3.06 3.13
C SER A 23 -12.98 2.10 2.70
N PRO A 24 -11.69 2.43 2.92
CA PRO A 24 -10.58 1.56 2.53
C PRO A 24 -10.56 0.25 3.33
N SER A 25 -10.02 -0.81 2.73
CA SER A 25 -9.69 -2.02 3.49
C SER A 25 -8.58 -1.75 4.52
N VAL A 26 -8.61 -2.47 5.64
CA VAL A 26 -7.64 -2.33 6.74
C VAL A 26 -6.20 -2.55 6.27
N ILE A 27 -5.97 -3.55 5.40
CA ILE A 27 -4.63 -3.84 4.85
C ILE A 27 -4.08 -2.66 4.03
N ARG A 28 -4.94 -1.97 3.27
CA ARG A 28 -4.55 -0.79 2.48
C ARG A 28 -4.31 0.42 3.37
N MET A 29 -5.14 0.62 4.40
CA MET A 29 -4.92 1.66 5.40
C MET A 29 -3.58 1.45 6.13
N ALA A 30 -3.28 0.23 6.57
CA ALA A 30 -2.00 -0.11 7.17
C ALA A 30 -0.81 0.19 6.22
N GLY A 31 -0.95 -0.14 4.93
CA GLY A 31 0.05 0.20 3.92
C GLY A 31 0.28 1.71 3.75
N ALA A 32 -0.78 2.51 3.84
CA ALA A 32 -0.66 3.97 3.81
C ALA A 32 0.16 4.49 5.00
N TYR A 33 -0.18 4.10 6.23
CA TYR A 33 0.59 4.47 7.43
C TYR A 33 2.04 3.96 7.39
N ALA A 34 2.26 2.74 6.88
CA ALA A 34 3.61 2.20 6.71
C ALA A 34 4.47 3.04 5.75
N THR A 35 3.86 3.68 4.76
CA THR A 35 4.57 4.58 3.82
C THR A 35 5.06 5.85 4.52
N PHE A 36 4.24 6.45 5.40
CA PHE A 36 4.65 7.57 6.26
C PHE A 36 5.76 7.15 7.23
N ALA A 37 5.60 6.01 7.89
CA ALA A 37 6.63 5.48 8.79
C ALA A 37 7.96 5.18 8.08
N ALA A 38 7.93 4.91 6.76
CA ALA A 38 9.10 4.66 5.94
C ALA A 38 9.59 5.91 5.18
N SER A 39 9.25 7.12 5.65
CA SER A 39 9.66 8.41 5.05
C SER A 39 9.34 8.48 3.55
N GLY A 40 8.13 8.07 3.17
CA GLY A 40 7.66 8.14 1.78
C GLY A 40 8.03 6.94 0.91
N GLN A 41 8.70 5.91 1.42
CA GLN A 41 8.98 4.68 0.68
C GLN A 41 7.79 3.71 0.73
N GLN A 42 6.97 3.70 -0.31
CA GLN A 42 5.81 2.81 -0.44
C GLN A 42 6.25 1.42 -0.94
N ARG A 43 5.61 0.38 -0.39
CA ARG A 43 5.68 -1.01 -0.86
C ARG A 43 4.26 -1.54 -1.03
N GLU A 44 4.04 -2.39 -2.02
CA GLU A 44 2.75 -3.07 -2.14
C GLU A 44 2.60 -4.12 -1.02
N PRO A 45 1.45 -4.17 -0.32
CA PRO A 45 1.20 -5.22 0.65
C PRO A 45 1.24 -6.60 0.00
N PHE A 46 1.93 -7.54 0.63
CA PHE A 46 2.04 -8.93 0.19
C PHE A 46 1.93 -9.86 1.39
N SER A 47 1.43 -11.08 1.16
CA SER A 47 1.27 -12.09 2.22
C SER A 47 2.23 -13.27 2.06
N VAL A 48 2.75 -13.51 0.85
CA VAL A 48 3.58 -14.68 0.54
C VAL A 48 5.00 -14.23 0.29
N THR A 49 5.94 -14.70 1.12
CA THR A 49 7.37 -14.45 0.96
C THR A 49 8.05 -15.46 0.04
N GLN A 50 7.60 -16.72 0.08
CA GLN A 50 8.22 -17.82 -0.67
C GLN A 50 7.23 -18.97 -0.90
N VAL A 51 7.30 -19.60 -2.07
CA VAL A 51 6.62 -20.87 -2.35
C VAL A 51 7.65 -21.93 -2.72
N LYS A 52 7.60 -23.08 -2.05
CA LYS A 52 8.45 -24.24 -2.34
C LYS A 52 7.60 -25.42 -2.80
N LYS A 53 8.07 -26.15 -3.81
CA LYS A 53 7.48 -27.41 -4.25
C LYS A 53 8.59 -28.46 -4.33
N LEU A 54 8.44 -29.55 -3.57
CA LEU A 54 9.43 -30.64 -3.50
C LEU A 54 10.86 -30.12 -3.22
N GLY A 55 10.99 -29.17 -2.30
CA GLY A 55 12.26 -28.55 -1.93
C GLY A 55 12.78 -27.48 -2.90
N LYS A 56 12.20 -27.31 -4.09
CA LYS A 56 12.58 -26.27 -5.06
C LYS A 56 11.77 -24.99 -4.86
N VAL A 57 12.44 -23.84 -4.90
CA VAL A 57 11.79 -22.53 -4.82
C VAL A 57 11.10 -22.23 -6.14
N MET A 58 9.77 -22.09 -6.10
CA MET A 58 8.93 -21.77 -7.27
C MET A 58 8.59 -20.28 -7.34
N TYR A 59 8.56 -19.61 -6.19
CA TYR A 59 8.34 -18.18 -6.07
C TYR A 59 9.14 -17.65 -4.89
N GLN A 60 9.75 -16.49 -5.08
CA GLN A 60 10.39 -15.70 -4.04
C GLN A 60 9.88 -14.27 -4.21
N HIS A 61 9.35 -13.68 -3.15
CA HIS A 61 8.89 -12.31 -3.19
C HIS A 61 10.08 -11.36 -3.33
N GLU A 62 9.99 -10.44 -4.28
CA GLU A 62 10.96 -9.38 -4.50
C GLU A 62 10.49 -8.10 -3.82
N THR A 63 11.36 -7.52 -2.98
CA THR A 63 11.07 -6.25 -2.34
C THR A 63 11.29 -5.12 -3.33
N VAL A 64 10.20 -4.56 -3.85
CA VAL A 64 10.22 -3.38 -4.72
C VAL A 64 9.67 -2.18 -3.95
N THR A 65 10.41 -1.08 -3.97
CA THR A 65 10.02 0.18 -3.31
C THR A 65 9.75 1.27 -4.33
N LYS A 66 8.70 2.06 -4.11
CA LYS A 66 8.38 3.25 -4.88
C LYS A 66 8.34 4.46 -3.95
N ARG A 67 9.02 5.55 -4.32
CA ARG A 67 8.92 6.82 -3.59
C ARG A 67 7.56 7.46 -3.86
N ALA A 68 6.79 7.69 -2.80
CA ALA A 68 5.48 8.32 -2.83
C ALA A 68 5.53 9.81 -2.49
N PHE A 69 6.47 10.22 -1.63
CA PHE A 69 6.78 11.60 -1.27
C PHE A 69 8.22 11.70 -0.77
N ASP A 70 8.72 12.93 -0.60
CA ASP A 70 10.06 13.20 -0.11
C ASP A 70 10.18 12.97 1.40
N ASN A 71 11.41 12.78 1.89
CA ASN A 71 11.64 12.35 3.27
C ASN A 71 11.35 13.44 4.31
N ASP A 72 11.12 14.68 3.87
CA ASP A 72 10.89 15.89 4.66
C ASP A 72 9.40 16.29 4.77
N VAL A 73 8.50 15.44 4.27
CA VAL A 73 7.05 15.49 4.49
C VAL A 73 6.68 14.71 5.75
#